data_AF-A0A260YV95-F1
#
_entry.id   AF-A0A260YV95-F1
#
_cell.length_a   1.000
_cell.length_b   1.000
_cell.length_c   1.000
_cell.angle_alpha   90.00
_cell.angle_beta   90.00
_cell.angle_gamma   90.00
#
_symmetry.space_group_name_H-M   'P 1'
#
loop_
_entity.id
_entity.type
_entity.pdbx_description
1 polymer ?
#
loop_
_entity_poly.entity_id
_entity_poly.type
_entity_poly.pdbx_seq_one_letter_code
_entity_poly.pdbx_strand_id
1 'polypeptide(L)'
;MKLFFLIFLFSLAPSTQAITKMVSVNGQPDTKTGWPSIVYSNTEWDDCVQKCYNDQYCDVAYGNSSLISVFYGISDFGFARKEIPSAALHRASFKLDIPNGLCTSKVDDLFKGTQSYDRNGIYDFDITITSNEYDVNYQYRDGCEKPFVNPCSTCSKSMYLFRGTGPPTHLGTTRDIPKWFLCVLQCSTDVDCVLAWFSGYRKCTMYTYGSFNSMSRSEDPAIQPDTPNYITLKIFPLKSNCPMTEHEVLNLKNMVIPAETTSGYADFSMTWIASSENIEFSWVPTEVRTY
;
A
#
# COMPACT_ATOMS: atom_id res chain seq x y z
N MET A 1 -68.09 -7.36 18.36
CA MET A 1 -66.79 -6.74 18.07
C MET A 1 -65.89 -7.82 17.49
N LYS A 2 -65.61 -7.81 16.18
CA LYS A 2 -64.75 -8.82 15.51
C LYS A 2 -63.30 -8.39 15.65
N LEU A 3 -62.50 -9.17 16.39
CA LEU A 3 -61.07 -8.93 16.55
C LEU A 3 -60.35 -9.56 15.35
N PHE A 4 -59.89 -8.73 14.42
CA PHE A 4 -59.01 -9.15 13.33
C PHE A 4 -57.60 -9.36 13.88
N PHE A 5 -57.14 -10.61 13.98
CA PHE A 5 -55.74 -10.92 14.20
C PHE A 5 -54.97 -10.68 12.89
N LEU A 6 -54.32 -9.52 12.78
CA LEU A 6 -53.29 -9.31 11.76
C LEU A 6 -52.06 -10.13 12.15
N ILE A 7 -51.88 -11.27 11.50
CA ILE A 7 -50.61 -12.00 11.50
C ILE A 7 -49.65 -11.16 10.66
N PHE A 8 -48.84 -10.33 11.31
CA PHE A 8 -47.65 -9.76 10.69
C PHE A 8 -46.66 -10.90 10.45
N LEU A 9 -46.70 -11.47 9.24
CA LEU A 9 -45.59 -12.23 8.67
C LEU A 9 -44.43 -11.25 8.49
N PHE A 10 -43.66 -11.03 9.56
CA PHE A 10 -42.30 -10.50 9.43
C PHE A 10 -41.52 -11.55 8.62
N SER A 11 -41.45 -11.34 7.31
CA SER A 11 -40.42 -11.94 6.49
C SER A 11 -39.09 -11.45 7.03
N LEU A 12 -38.49 -12.22 7.94
CA LEU A 12 -37.07 -12.11 8.25
C LEU A 12 -36.36 -12.29 6.91
N ALA A 13 -35.90 -11.18 6.34
CA ALA A 13 -35.00 -11.24 5.20
C ALA A 13 -33.88 -12.21 5.59
N PRO A 14 -33.58 -13.25 4.78
CA PRO A 14 -32.47 -14.12 5.08
C PRO A 14 -31.25 -13.23 5.26
N SER A 15 -30.72 -13.20 6.49
CA SER A 15 -29.41 -12.65 6.78
C SER A 15 -28.43 -13.53 6.01
N THR A 16 -28.18 -13.18 4.75
CA THR A 16 -27.15 -13.81 3.94
C THR A 16 -25.81 -13.29 4.46
N GLN A 17 -25.40 -13.76 5.64
CA GLN A 17 -24.06 -13.52 6.14
C GLN A 17 -23.07 -14.02 5.09
N ALA A 18 -22.06 -13.23 4.74
CA ALA A 18 -21.01 -13.68 3.85
C ALA A 18 -20.04 -14.62 4.61
N ILE A 19 -19.34 -15.47 3.87
CA ILE A 19 -18.28 -16.34 4.40
C ILE A 19 -16.98 -15.95 3.73
N THR A 20 -15.96 -15.66 4.53
CA THR A 20 -14.61 -15.35 4.04
C THR A 20 -13.97 -16.59 3.41
N LYS A 21 -13.50 -16.48 2.17
CA LYS A 21 -12.84 -17.53 1.41
C LYS A 21 -11.59 -17.01 0.70
N MET A 22 -10.67 -17.91 0.40
CA MET A 22 -9.54 -17.65 -0.51
C MET A 22 -9.95 -18.04 -1.93
N VAL A 23 -10.04 -17.08 -2.84
CA VAL A 23 -10.39 -17.28 -4.25
C VAL A 23 -9.12 -17.25 -5.09
N SER A 24 -8.71 -18.43 -5.55
CA SER A 24 -7.47 -18.61 -6.33
C SER A 24 -7.69 -18.44 -7.82
N VAL A 25 -6.82 -17.67 -8.46
CA VAL A 25 -6.79 -17.40 -9.89
C VAL A 25 -5.37 -17.51 -10.44
N ASN A 26 -5.24 -17.77 -11.73
CA ASN A 26 -3.95 -17.62 -12.41
C ASN A 26 -3.65 -16.13 -12.55
N GLY A 27 -2.46 -15.73 -12.13
CA GLY A 27 -2.01 -14.35 -12.23
C GLY A 27 -0.87 -14.01 -11.29
N GLN A 28 -0.24 -12.88 -11.56
CA GLN A 28 0.84 -12.33 -10.75
C GLN A 28 0.54 -10.88 -10.36
N PRO A 29 0.79 -10.47 -9.12
CA PRO A 29 0.80 -9.06 -8.74
C PRO A 29 1.75 -8.28 -9.66
N ASP A 30 1.38 -7.05 -10.01
CA ASP A 30 2.26 -6.19 -10.80
C ASP A 30 3.58 -5.95 -10.05
N THR A 31 4.69 -6.25 -10.70
CA THR A 31 6.00 -6.21 -10.06
C THR A 31 6.49 -4.80 -9.75
N LYS A 32 5.94 -3.77 -10.41
CA LYS A 32 6.30 -2.37 -10.19
C LYS A 32 5.46 -1.74 -9.09
N THR A 33 4.18 -2.09 -9.05
CA THR A 33 3.16 -1.46 -8.18
C THR A 33 2.67 -2.37 -7.04
N GLY A 34 3.23 -3.57 -6.90
CA GLY A 34 3.01 -4.50 -5.78
C GLY A 34 4.10 -4.40 -4.70
N TRP A 35 3.67 -4.22 -3.45
CA TRP A 35 4.47 -3.91 -2.28
C TRP A 35 4.28 -4.97 -1.18
N PRO A 36 4.86 -6.17 -1.34
CA PRO A 36 4.60 -7.26 -0.41
C PRO A 36 5.04 -7.00 1.03
N SER A 37 4.22 -7.43 1.96
CA SER A 37 4.48 -7.32 3.40
C SER A 37 5.44 -8.40 3.92
N ILE A 38 5.35 -9.61 3.36
CA ILE A 38 6.14 -10.78 3.76
C ILE A 38 6.46 -11.62 2.51
N VAL A 39 7.65 -12.20 2.50
CA VAL A 39 8.06 -13.24 1.55
C VAL A 39 8.52 -14.47 2.32
N TYR A 40 8.03 -15.65 1.92
CA TYR A 40 8.51 -16.94 2.36
C TYR A 40 9.11 -17.68 1.18
N SER A 41 10.24 -18.34 1.39
CA SER A 41 10.81 -19.32 0.47
C SER A 41 10.39 -20.73 0.86
N ASN A 42 10.53 -21.68 -0.07
CA ASN A 42 10.25 -23.10 0.14
C ASN A 42 8.85 -23.37 0.75
N THR A 43 7.84 -22.63 0.30
CA THR A 43 6.46 -22.77 0.76
C THR A 43 5.57 -23.25 -0.38
N GLU A 44 4.96 -24.42 -0.20
CA GLU A 44 3.99 -24.97 -1.14
C GLU A 44 2.74 -24.09 -1.24
N TRP A 45 2.03 -24.21 -2.37
CA TRP A 45 0.90 -23.32 -2.67
C TRP A 45 -0.23 -23.39 -1.63
N ASP A 46 -0.63 -24.58 -1.21
CA ASP A 46 -1.73 -24.75 -0.26
C ASP A 46 -1.36 -24.18 1.12
N ASP A 47 -0.10 -24.36 1.54
CA ASP A 47 0.43 -23.75 2.77
C ASP A 47 0.52 -22.22 2.67
N CYS A 48 0.91 -21.68 1.52
CA CYS A 48 0.92 -20.24 1.24
C CYS A 48 -0.48 -19.64 1.43
N VAL A 49 -1.49 -20.27 0.81
CA VAL A 49 -2.89 -19.82 0.91
C VAL A 49 -3.42 -19.96 2.33
N GLN A 50 -3.14 -21.08 3.02
CA GLN A 50 -3.60 -21.31 4.37
C GLN A 50 -2.96 -20.36 5.40
N LYS A 51 -1.66 -20.09 5.27
CA LYS A 51 -0.97 -19.10 6.10
C LYS A 51 -1.54 -17.70 5.85
N CYS A 52 -1.79 -17.33 4.60
CA CYS A 52 -2.44 -16.06 4.28
C CYS A 52 -3.85 -15.99 4.87
N TYR A 53 -4.65 -17.05 4.75
CA TYR A 53 -6.00 -17.12 5.33
C TYR A 53 -5.99 -16.82 6.83
N ASN A 54 -5.06 -17.44 7.57
CA ASN A 54 -4.93 -17.27 9.02
C ASN A 54 -4.29 -15.93 9.43
N ASP A 55 -3.61 -15.24 8.51
CA ASP A 55 -2.99 -13.96 8.79
C ASP A 55 -4.00 -12.81 8.60
N GLN A 56 -4.29 -12.09 9.68
CA GLN A 56 -5.25 -10.96 9.67
C GLN A 56 -4.86 -9.80 8.74
N TYR A 57 -3.61 -9.74 8.31
CA TYR A 57 -3.05 -8.72 7.44
C TYR A 57 -2.69 -9.25 6.04
N CYS A 58 -2.89 -10.54 5.76
CA CYS A 58 -2.80 -11.03 4.40
C CYS A 58 -4.19 -11.00 3.75
N ASP A 59 -4.30 -10.27 2.65
CA ASP A 59 -5.52 -10.24 1.84
C ASP A 59 -5.29 -10.90 0.48
N VAL A 60 -4.06 -10.90 -0.03
CA VAL A 60 -3.68 -11.64 -1.23
C VAL A 60 -2.42 -12.46 -0.99
N ALA A 61 -2.51 -13.73 -1.31
CA ALA A 61 -1.37 -14.63 -1.40
C ALA A 61 -0.94 -14.77 -2.86
N TYR A 62 0.36 -14.70 -3.13
CA TYR A 62 0.94 -15.03 -4.44
C TYR A 62 1.93 -16.16 -4.29
N GLY A 63 2.01 -17.02 -5.31
CA GLY A 63 3.03 -18.03 -5.42
C GLY A 63 3.34 -18.43 -6.84
N ASN A 64 4.45 -19.14 -7.01
CA ASN A 64 4.94 -19.64 -8.28
C ASN A 64 5.59 -21.03 -8.13
N SER A 65 6.06 -21.60 -9.25
CA SER A 65 6.71 -22.92 -9.27
C SER A 65 8.06 -22.99 -8.53
N SER A 66 8.63 -21.85 -8.11
CA SER A 66 9.86 -21.78 -7.31
C SER A 66 9.61 -21.85 -5.80
N LEU A 67 8.40 -22.21 -5.36
CA LEU A 67 8.00 -22.29 -3.95
C LEU A 67 8.16 -20.95 -3.19
N ILE A 68 8.04 -19.84 -3.92
CA ILE A 68 7.97 -18.51 -3.33
C ILE A 68 6.52 -18.26 -2.93
N SER A 69 6.33 -17.75 -1.72
CA SER A 69 5.03 -17.36 -1.15
C SER A 69 5.11 -15.91 -0.70
N VAL A 70 4.21 -15.06 -1.20
CA VAL A 70 4.28 -13.62 -0.98
C VAL A 70 2.92 -13.09 -0.52
N PHE A 71 2.92 -12.28 0.54
CA PHE A 71 1.70 -11.75 1.13
C PHE A 71 1.55 -10.26 0.87
N TYR A 72 0.38 -9.88 0.40
CA TYR A 72 0.00 -8.49 0.19
C TYR A 72 -1.23 -8.17 1.03
N GLY A 73 -1.30 -6.93 1.53
CA GLY A 73 -2.55 -6.37 1.98
C GLY A 73 -3.32 -5.68 0.85
N ILE A 74 -4.64 -5.59 0.97
CA ILE A 74 -5.45 -4.61 0.24
C ILE A 74 -4.79 -3.23 0.42
N SER A 75 -4.63 -2.48 -0.68
CA SER A 75 -3.84 -1.23 -0.86
C SER A 75 -2.33 -1.38 -1.11
N ASP A 76 -1.74 -2.55 -0.86
CA ASP A 76 -0.32 -2.81 -1.13
C ASP A 76 -0.07 -3.33 -2.57
N PHE A 77 -1.09 -3.44 -3.41
CA PHE A 77 -0.95 -3.86 -4.81
C PHE A 77 -2.04 -3.23 -5.67
N GLY A 78 -1.72 -2.75 -6.86
CA GLY A 78 -2.73 -2.14 -7.74
C GLY A 78 -3.54 -3.18 -8.52
N PHE A 79 -2.86 -4.20 -9.06
CA PHE A 79 -3.44 -5.09 -10.07
C PHE A 79 -2.73 -6.44 -10.05
N ALA A 80 -3.44 -7.51 -10.39
CA ALA A 80 -2.84 -8.78 -10.76
C ALA A 80 -2.98 -9.00 -12.27
N ARG A 81 -1.87 -9.15 -12.98
CA ARG A 81 -1.89 -9.50 -14.40
C ARG A 81 -2.40 -10.92 -14.56
N LYS A 82 -3.36 -11.13 -15.47
CA LYS A 82 -3.74 -12.45 -15.95
C LYS A 82 -2.62 -12.96 -16.84
N GLU A 83 -1.83 -13.92 -16.35
CA GLU A 83 -0.89 -14.59 -17.25
C GLU A 83 -1.61 -15.58 -18.17
N ILE A 84 -1.19 -15.56 -19.43
CA ILE A 84 -1.37 -16.63 -20.42
C ILE A 84 -0.41 -17.78 -20.01
N PRO A 85 -0.77 -19.07 -20.19
CA PRO A 85 -0.15 -20.19 -19.49
C PRO A 85 1.37 -20.24 -19.68
N SER A 86 2.12 -19.87 -18.63
CA SER A 86 3.56 -20.08 -18.53
C SER A 86 3.84 -21.32 -17.68
N ALA A 87 4.97 -21.97 -17.91
CA ALA A 87 5.43 -23.12 -17.12
C ALA A 87 5.72 -22.78 -15.65
N ALA A 88 5.73 -21.49 -15.29
CA ALA A 88 6.07 -21.00 -13.96
C ALA A 88 4.90 -20.97 -12.96
N LEU A 89 3.69 -21.37 -13.39
CA LEU A 89 2.49 -21.53 -12.54
C LEU A 89 2.27 -20.37 -11.56
N HIS A 90 2.21 -19.14 -12.07
CA HIS A 90 1.89 -17.96 -11.28
C HIS A 90 0.43 -17.98 -10.82
N ARG A 91 0.23 -17.94 -9.50
CA ARG A 91 -1.10 -17.99 -8.88
C ARG A 91 -1.23 -16.87 -7.86
N ALA A 92 -2.41 -16.28 -7.82
CA ALA A 92 -2.83 -15.34 -6.79
C ALA A 92 -4.09 -15.86 -6.11
N SER A 93 -4.26 -15.61 -4.81
CA SER A 93 -5.44 -16.00 -4.06
C SER A 93 -5.94 -14.83 -3.23
N PHE A 94 -7.17 -14.40 -3.47
CA PHE A 94 -7.79 -13.24 -2.86
C PHE A 94 -8.67 -13.66 -1.69
N LYS A 95 -8.47 -13.05 -0.52
CA LYS A 95 -9.33 -13.22 0.64
C LYS A 95 -10.57 -12.33 0.48
N LEU A 96 -11.71 -12.96 0.22
CA LEU A 96 -12.97 -12.28 -0.12
C LEU A 96 -14.12 -12.80 0.74
N ASP A 97 -15.04 -11.91 1.06
CA ASP A 97 -16.31 -12.25 1.68
C ASP A 97 -17.32 -12.63 0.60
N ILE A 98 -17.60 -13.93 0.51
CA ILE A 98 -18.48 -14.52 -0.51
C ILE A 98 -19.87 -14.76 0.09
N PRO A 99 -20.97 -14.31 -0.56
CA PRO A 99 -22.32 -14.55 -0.07
C PRO A 99 -22.58 -16.02 0.26
N ASN A 100 -23.13 -16.31 1.44
CA ASN A 100 -23.46 -17.69 1.82
C ASN A 100 -24.48 -18.29 0.85
N GLY A 101 -24.24 -19.54 0.45
CA GLY A 101 -25.02 -20.24 -0.57
C GLY A 101 -24.59 -19.97 -2.02
N LEU A 102 -23.62 -19.07 -2.27
CA LEU A 102 -23.04 -18.94 -3.61
C LEU A 102 -22.18 -20.17 -3.93
N CYS A 103 -22.69 -21.01 -4.83
CA CYS A 103 -22.05 -22.22 -5.33
C CYS A 103 -21.70 -22.05 -6.81
N THR A 104 -20.56 -21.42 -7.11
CA THR A 104 -20.08 -21.18 -8.47
C THR A 104 -18.57 -21.38 -8.54
N SER A 105 -18.09 -21.80 -9.71
CA SER A 105 -16.67 -21.86 -10.05
C SER A 105 -16.26 -20.74 -11.02
N LYS A 106 -17.21 -19.86 -11.40
CA LYS A 106 -16.93 -18.74 -12.30
C LYS A 106 -16.31 -17.60 -11.50
N VAL A 107 -15.10 -17.20 -11.87
CA VAL A 107 -14.38 -16.09 -11.21
C VAL A 107 -15.19 -14.80 -11.26
N ASP A 108 -15.88 -14.52 -12.37
CA ASP A 108 -16.75 -13.35 -12.52
C ASP A 108 -17.84 -13.27 -11.46
N ASP A 109 -18.41 -14.41 -11.05
CA ASP A 109 -19.43 -14.44 -10.00
C ASP A 109 -18.80 -14.27 -8.61
N LEU A 110 -17.57 -14.77 -8.40
CA LEU A 110 -16.85 -14.70 -7.13
C LEU A 110 -16.30 -13.30 -6.85
N PHE A 111 -15.94 -12.55 -7.89
CA PHE A 111 -15.45 -11.17 -7.77
C PHE A 111 -16.57 -10.13 -7.94
N LYS A 112 -17.81 -10.57 -8.12
CA LYS A 112 -18.94 -9.68 -8.32
C LYS A 112 -19.27 -8.89 -7.06
N GLY A 113 -19.36 -7.58 -7.22
CA GLY A 113 -19.82 -6.66 -6.20
C GLY A 113 -18.68 -6.08 -5.36
N THR A 114 -19.08 -5.32 -4.34
CA THR A 114 -18.17 -4.55 -3.50
C THR A 114 -17.88 -5.30 -2.21
N GLN A 115 -16.61 -5.30 -1.81
CA GLN A 115 -16.09 -5.94 -0.61
C GLN A 115 -15.89 -4.87 0.48
N SER A 116 -16.59 -5.02 1.60
CA SER A 116 -16.35 -4.18 2.77
C SER A 116 -14.97 -4.48 3.34
N TYR A 117 -14.16 -3.46 3.60
CA TYR A 117 -12.82 -3.63 4.18
C TYR A 117 -12.65 -2.83 5.48
N ASP A 118 -13.20 -1.62 5.52
CA ASP A 118 -13.17 -0.64 6.62
C ASP A 118 -11.86 -0.62 7.42
N ARG A 119 -10.75 -0.49 6.69
CA ARG A 119 -9.39 -0.51 7.24
C ARG A 119 -8.50 0.43 6.42
N ASN A 120 -7.54 1.08 7.07
CA ASN A 120 -6.52 1.89 6.42
C ASN A 120 -7.10 3.01 5.54
N GLY A 121 -8.14 3.73 5.97
CA GLY A 121 -8.75 4.78 5.14
C GLY A 121 -9.52 4.26 3.91
N ILE A 122 -9.57 2.94 3.68
CA ILE A 122 -10.37 2.30 2.63
C ILE A 122 -11.62 1.72 3.28
N TYR A 123 -12.79 2.16 2.82
CA TYR A 123 -14.05 1.63 3.34
C TYR A 123 -14.51 0.40 2.56
N ASP A 124 -14.31 0.39 1.24
CA ASP A 124 -14.58 -0.77 0.40
C ASP A 124 -13.68 -0.84 -0.85
N PHE A 125 -13.71 -2.00 -1.51
CA PHE A 125 -13.04 -2.22 -2.79
C PHE A 125 -13.86 -3.15 -3.69
N ASP A 126 -13.62 -3.09 -4.99
CA ASP A 126 -14.15 -4.05 -5.97
C ASP A 126 -13.02 -4.59 -6.84
N ILE A 127 -13.24 -5.77 -7.45
CA ILE A 127 -12.30 -6.36 -8.39
C ILE A 127 -12.95 -6.40 -9.78
N THR A 128 -12.45 -5.56 -10.67
CA THR A 128 -12.87 -5.53 -12.07
C THR A 128 -12.01 -6.48 -12.89
N ILE A 129 -12.67 -7.32 -13.68
CA ILE A 129 -12.02 -8.32 -14.52
C ILE A 129 -11.94 -7.78 -15.95
N THR A 130 -10.72 -7.51 -16.42
CA THR A 130 -10.49 -7.11 -17.82
C THR A 130 -9.99 -8.30 -18.65
N SER A 131 -9.69 -8.11 -19.93
CA SER A 131 -9.11 -9.19 -20.75
C SER A 131 -7.76 -9.67 -20.23
N ASN A 132 -6.98 -8.77 -19.61
CA ASN A 132 -5.58 -9.01 -19.29
C ASN A 132 -5.26 -8.92 -17.80
N GLU A 133 -6.17 -8.41 -16.96
CA GLU A 133 -5.86 -8.07 -15.56
C GLU A 133 -7.07 -8.28 -14.65
N TYR A 134 -6.78 -8.45 -13.35
CA TYR A 134 -7.70 -8.26 -12.24
C TYR A 134 -7.34 -6.92 -11.59
N ASP A 135 -8.20 -5.94 -11.80
CA ASP A 135 -8.06 -4.57 -11.35
C ASP A 135 -8.76 -4.41 -10.00
N VAL A 136 -8.01 -3.99 -8.97
CA VAL A 136 -8.59 -3.76 -7.64
C VAL A 136 -8.83 -2.27 -7.45
N ASN A 137 -10.11 -1.88 -7.52
CA ASN A 137 -10.53 -0.50 -7.33
C ASN A 137 -10.82 -0.25 -5.86
N TYR A 138 -10.08 0.68 -5.27
CA TYR A 138 -10.20 1.04 -3.86
C TYR A 138 -11.00 2.34 -3.68
N GLN A 139 -11.96 2.32 -2.75
CA GLN A 139 -12.64 3.53 -2.32
C GLN A 139 -12.08 4.05 -1.00
N TYR A 140 -11.46 5.22 -1.08
CA TYR A 140 -10.82 5.88 0.05
C TYR A 140 -11.76 6.90 0.68
N ARG A 141 -11.66 7.06 2.00
CA ARG A 141 -12.43 8.02 2.78
C ARG A 141 -12.04 9.45 2.45
N ASP A 142 -10.76 9.70 2.21
CA ASP A 142 -10.23 10.96 1.71
C ASP A 142 -9.41 10.71 0.42
N GLY A 143 -9.65 11.52 -0.61
CA GLY A 143 -8.88 11.47 -1.86
C GLY A 143 -7.38 11.76 -1.64
N CYS A 144 -7.03 12.48 -0.58
CA CYS A 144 -5.65 12.75 -0.18
C CYS A 144 -4.98 11.60 0.58
N GLU A 145 -5.76 10.60 1.03
CA GLU A 145 -5.23 9.35 1.59
C GLU A 145 -4.87 8.35 0.50
N LYS A 146 -5.29 8.59 -0.76
CA LYS A 146 -4.93 7.75 -1.88
C LYS A 146 -3.42 7.80 -2.08
N PRO A 147 -2.70 6.68 -1.89
CA PRO A 147 -1.33 6.62 -2.33
C PRO A 147 -1.33 6.82 -3.86
N PHE A 148 -0.29 7.44 -4.40
CA PHE A 148 -0.11 7.64 -5.85
C PHE A 148 -1.07 8.61 -6.56
N VAL A 149 -1.95 9.33 -5.85
CA VAL A 149 -2.79 10.35 -6.51
C VAL A 149 -2.14 11.71 -6.37
N ASN A 150 -2.01 12.38 -7.51
CA ASN A 150 -1.32 13.66 -7.63
C ASN A 150 -2.29 14.82 -7.88
N PRO A 151 -2.95 15.38 -6.85
CA PRO A 151 -3.62 16.66 -6.98
C PRO A 151 -3.08 17.59 -5.90
N CYS A 152 -1.88 18.14 -6.10
CA CYS A 152 -1.38 19.20 -5.22
C CYS A 152 -2.29 20.43 -5.18
N SER A 153 -3.29 20.52 -6.07
CA SER A 153 -4.32 21.55 -6.02
C SER A 153 -5.26 21.41 -4.83
N THR A 154 -5.44 20.20 -4.28
CA THR A 154 -6.41 19.90 -3.22
C THR A 154 -5.79 19.41 -1.92
N CYS A 155 -4.66 18.70 -1.97
CA CYS A 155 -4.03 18.11 -0.78
C CYS A 155 -2.94 19.01 -0.20
N SER A 156 -2.89 19.16 1.12
CA SER A 156 -1.85 19.93 1.82
C SER A 156 -0.48 19.25 1.83
N LYS A 157 -0.47 17.95 1.55
CA LYS A 157 0.70 17.07 1.47
C LYS A 157 0.41 15.93 0.50
N SER A 158 1.46 15.32 -0.02
CA SER A 158 1.40 14.13 -0.86
C SER A 158 2.44 13.10 -0.39
N MET A 159 2.07 11.82 -0.44
CA MET A 159 3.01 10.73 -0.22
C MET A 159 3.53 10.23 -1.56
N TYR A 160 4.84 10.31 -1.75
CA TYR A 160 5.52 9.76 -2.92
C TYR A 160 6.17 8.43 -2.55
N LEU A 161 6.07 7.42 -3.42
CA LEU A 161 6.50 6.05 -3.12
C LEU A 161 7.49 5.59 -4.19
N PHE A 162 8.55 4.92 -3.76
CA PHE A 162 9.55 4.33 -4.64
C PHE A 162 10.26 3.17 -3.92
N ARG A 163 11.08 2.44 -4.67
CA ARG A 163 11.88 1.32 -4.16
C ARG A 163 13.27 1.79 -3.79
N GLY A 164 13.78 1.27 -2.69
CA GLY A 164 15.08 1.66 -2.18
C GLY A 164 15.27 1.28 -0.72
N THR A 165 16.48 1.53 -0.25
CA THR A 165 16.87 1.30 1.14
C THR A 165 16.87 2.63 1.87
N GLY A 166 16.13 2.69 2.97
CA GLY A 166 16.11 3.89 3.81
C GLY A 166 17.47 4.20 4.42
N PRO A 167 17.60 5.35 5.09
CA PRO A 167 18.76 5.66 5.91
C PRO A 167 19.04 4.58 6.97
N PRO A 168 20.20 4.62 7.65
CA PRO A 168 20.45 3.75 8.81
C PRO A 168 19.33 3.83 9.86
N THR A 169 18.83 2.68 10.32
CA THR A 169 17.66 2.61 11.23
C THR A 169 17.81 3.39 12.53
N HIS A 170 19.03 3.55 13.04
CA HIS A 170 19.31 4.32 14.26
C HIS A 170 19.05 5.83 14.14
N LEU A 171 18.87 6.34 12.91
CA LEU A 171 18.50 7.72 12.62
C LEU A 171 16.98 7.94 12.59
N GLY A 172 16.20 6.89 12.80
CA GLY A 172 14.74 6.93 12.79
C GLY A 172 14.13 6.14 13.94
N THR A 173 12.80 6.07 13.96
CA THR A 173 12.03 5.27 14.91
C THR A 173 11.46 4.05 14.20
N THR A 174 11.94 2.85 14.56
CA THR A 174 11.44 1.58 14.01
C THR A 174 10.24 1.07 14.81
N ARG A 175 9.19 0.63 14.10
CA ARG A 175 7.96 0.05 14.66
C ARG A 175 7.57 -1.22 13.90
N ASP A 176 6.89 -2.11 14.60
CA ASP A 176 6.22 -3.27 14.00
C ASP A 176 4.92 -2.82 13.33
N ILE A 177 4.95 -2.71 12.00
CA ILE A 177 3.81 -2.32 11.18
C ILE A 177 3.53 -3.42 10.18
N PRO A 178 2.31 -4.00 10.15
CA PRO A 178 2.08 -5.25 9.45
C PRO A 178 2.06 -5.15 7.92
N LYS A 179 1.92 -3.95 7.36
CA LYS A 179 1.73 -3.69 5.92
C LYS A 179 2.45 -2.42 5.49
N TRP A 180 2.81 -2.36 4.21
CA TRP A 180 3.47 -1.18 3.65
C TRP A 180 2.57 0.05 3.72
N PHE A 181 1.32 -0.04 3.29
CA PHE A 181 0.42 1.10 3.26
C PHE A 181 0.11 1.66 4.65
N LEU A 182 0.09 0.82 5.69
CA LEU A 182 -0.02 1.31 7.08
C LEU A 182 1.20 2.14 7.51
N CYS A 183 2.39 1.78 7.04
CA CYS A 183 3.60 2.56 7.26
C CYS A 183 3.49 3.93 6.57
N VAL A 184 2.95 3.94 5.34
CA VAL A 184 2.68 5.17 4.58
C VAL A 184 1.66 6.06 5.28
N LEU A 185 0.51 5.53 5.69
CA LEU A 185 -0.54 6.28 6.39
C LEU A 185 -0.07 6.83 7.74
N GLN A 186 0.70 6.04 8.49
CA GLN A 186 1.20 6.50 9.77
C GLN A 186 2.24 7.62 9.57
N CYS A 187 3.09 7.56 8.55
CA CYS A 187 4.00 8.66 8.24
C CYS A 187 3.26 9.89 7.69
N SER A 188 2.20 9.67 6.90
CA SER A 188 1.42 10.78 6.36
C SER A 188 0.76 11.56 7.49
N THR A 189 0.23 10.88 8.51
CA THR A 189 -0.47 11.48 9.66
C THR A 189 0.46 12.04 10.73
N ASP A 190 1.63 11.43 10.95
CA ASP A 190 2.66 11.92 11.87
C ASP A 190 3.26 13.24 11.37
N VAL A 191 3.20 14.30 12.17
CA VAL A 191 3.68 15.65 11.80
C VAL A 191 5.19 15.69 11.59
N ASP A 192 5.94 14.86 12.33
CA ASP A 192 7.40 14.86 12.29
C ASP A 192 7.97 13.88 11.26
N CYS A 193 7.15 12.93 10.76
CA CYS A 193 7.61 11.99 9.74
C CYS A 193 7.74 12.67 8.37
N VAL A 194 8.96 12.66 7.82
CA VAL A 194 9.23 13.09 6.44
C VAL A 194 9.48 11.92 5.50
N LEU A 195 10.01 10.81 6.04
CA LEU A 195 10.33 9.61 5.27
C LEU A 195 9.96 8.39 6.08
N ALA A 196 9.35 7.39 5.43
CA ALA A 196 9.19 6.06 6.01
C ALA A 196 9.87 5.03 5.12
N TRP A 197 10.64 4.14 5.73
CA TRP A 197 11.23 2.99 5.08
C TRP A 197 10.64 1.72 5.66
N PHE A 198 10.10 0.88 4.80
CA PHE A 198 9.65 -0.46 5.14
C PHE A 198 10.67 -1.46 4.62
N SER A 199 11.51 -1.94 5.52
CA SER A 199 12.20 -3.21 5.30
C SER A 199 11.15 -4.29 5.49
N GLY A 200 10.99 -5.18 4.51
CA GLY A 200 10.01 -6.26 4.54
C GLY A 200 9.96 -7.03 5.87
N TYR A 201 8.97 -7.90 6.04
CA TYR A 201 8.72 -8.57 7.33
C TYR A 201 8.22 -7.62 8.42
N ARG A 202 7.34 -6.68 8.05
CA ARG A 202 6.54 -5.88 8.99
C ARG A 202 7.31 -4.85 9.82
N LYS A 203 8.45 -4.35 9.32
CA LYS A 203 9.25 -3.34 10.00
C LYS A 203 9.22 -2.02 9.25
N CYS A 204 8.67 -1.00 9.89
CA CYS A 204 8.63 0.35 9.36
C CYS A 204 9.52 1.26 10.20
N THR A 205 10.45 1.98 9.57
CA THR A 205 11.28 3.00 10.22
C THR A 205 10.88 4.37 9.70
N MET A 206 10.52 5.27 10.60
CA MET A 206 10.10 6.64 10.30
C MET A 206 11.21 7.61 10.67
N TYR A 207 11.51 8.55 9.78
CA TYR A 207 12.57 9.53 9.93
C TYR A 207 11.97 10.92 10.02
N THR A 208 12.64 11.76 10.81
CA THR A 208 12.27 13.15 11.01
C THR A 208 13.15 14.06 10.17
N TYR A 209 12.75 15.32 10.07
CA TYR A 209 13.54 16.37 9.43
C TYR A 209 14.97 16.44 10.00
N GLY A 210 15.95 16.46 9.10
CA GLY A 210 17.36 16.59 9.45
C GLY A 210 18.03 15.36 10.07
N SER A 211 17.31 14.24 10.25
CA SER A 211 17.91 13.05 10.85
C SER A 211 18.79 12.24 9.88
N PHE A 212 18.70 12.51 8.58
CA PHE A 212 19.42 11.80 7.52
C PHE A 212 19.78 12.76 6.38
N ASN A 213 20.86 12.52 5.66
CA ASN A 213 21.25 13.37 4.51
C ASN A 213 21.18 12.65 3.16
N SER A 214 20.97 11.33 3.17
CA SER A 214 20.88 10.54 1.95
C SER A 214 20.08 9.27 2.15
N MET A 215 19.60 8.70 1.05
CA MET A 215 18.99 7.38 0.96
C MET A 215 19.35 6.74 -0.38
N SER A 216 19.29 5.41 -0.46
CA SER A 216 19.57 4.69 -1.70
C SER A 216 18.29 4.31 -2.42
N ARG A 217 18.28 4.48 -3.74
CA ARG A 217 17.18 4.06 -4.60
C ARG A 217 17.54 2.73 -5.28
N SER A 218 16.55 1.86 -5.44
CA SER A 218 16.69 0.70 -6.34
C SER A 218 16.38 1.12 -7.78
N GLU A 219 17.32 0.88 -8.70
CA GLU A 219 17.06 1.03 -10.14
C GLU A 219 16.09 -0.03 -10.66
N ASP A 220 16.11 -1.24 -10.08
CA ASP A 220 15.17 -2.30 -10.44
C ASP A 220 13.86 -2.11 -9.66
N PRO A 221 12.74 -1.81 -10.37
CA PRO A 221 11.45 -1.68 -9.74
C PRO A 221 10.77 -3.04 -9.50
N ALA A 222 11.36 -4.16 -9.90
CA ALA A 222 10.76 -5.48 -9.68
C ALA A 222 10.78 -5.88 -8.20
N ILE A 223 9.86 -6.76 -7.81
CA ILE A 223 9.88 -7.41 -6.51
C ILE A 223 11.06 -8.36 -6.48
N GLN A 224 12.07 -8.01 -5.69
CA GLN A 224 13.12 -8.93 -5.30
C GLN A 224 12.63 -9.72 -4.08
N PRO A 225 12.39 -11.04 -4.20
CA PRO A 225 11.80 -11.86 -3.13
C PRO A 225 12.62 -11.85 -1.83
N ASP A 226 13.90 -11.53 -1.90
CA ASP A 226 14.82 -11.48 -0.77
C ASP A 226 14.90 -10.10 -0.09
N THR A 227 14.46 -9.02 -0.76
CA THR A 227 14.68 -7.64 -0.33
C THR A 227 13.48 -6.72 -0.59
N PRO A 228 12.33 -6.93 0.10
CA PRO A 228 11.16 -6.07 -0.03
C PRO A 228 11.43 -4.73 0.68
N ASN A 229 12.12 -3.80 0.02
CA ASN A 229 12.52 -2.51 0.60
C ASN A 229 11.79 -1.35 -0.08
N TYR A 230 10.98 -0.63 0.69
CA TYR A 230 10.09 0.41 0.18
C TYR A 230 10.27 1.70 0.93
N ILE A 231 10.27 2.80 0.19
CA ILE A 231 10.41 4.13 0.77
C ILE A 231 9.21 4.97 0.36
N THR A 232 8.74 5.78 1.30
CA THR A 232 7.80 6.83 1.04
C THR A 232 8.34 8.13 1.57
N LEU A 233 8.19 9.17 0.78
CA LEU A 233 8.56 10.53 1.09
C LEU A 233 7.28 11.37 1.22
N LYS A 234 7.17 12.08 2.32
CA LYS A 234 6.11 13.06 2.55
C LYS A 234 6.55 14.39 1.98
N ILE A 235 5.79 14.88 1.01
CA ILE A 235 6.09 16.10 0.27
C ILE A 235 5.00 17.13 0.57
N PHE A 236 5.42 18.37 0.79
CA PHE A 236 4.53 19.51 1.01
C PHE A 236 4.70 20.49 -0.14
N PRO A 237 4.08 20.19 -1.30
CA PRO A 237 4.26 21.03 -2.47
C PRO A 237 3.61 22.38 -2.25
N LEU A 238 4.34 23.46 -2.58
CA LEU A 238 3.70 24.75 -2.82
C LEU A 238 2.77 24.59 -4.03
N LYS A 239 1.58 25.21 -4.01
CA LYS A 239 0.61 25.11 -5.11
C LYS A 239 1.20 25.43 -6.50
N SER A 240 2.25 26.26 -6.56
CA SER A 240 2.98 26.62 -7.78
C SER A 240 4.04 25.60 -8.22
N ASN A 241 4.48 24.69 -7.33
CA ASN A 241 5.63 23.78 -7.52
C ASN A 241 5.24 22.32 -7.25
N CYS A 242 4.04 21.90 -7.67
CA CYS A 242 3.60 20.52 -7.59
C CYS A 242 4.43 19.62 -8.52
N PRO A 243 5.17 18.62 -8.03
CA PRO A 243 5.82 17.67 -8.91
C PRO A 243 4.77 16.77 -9.58
N MET A 244 4.74 16.74 -10.91
CA MET A 244 3.81 15.94 -11.72
C MET A 244 4.41 14.60 -12.14
N THR A 245 5.74 14.48 -12.12
CA THR A 245 6.50 13.32 -12.57
C THR A 245 7.44 12.81 -11.48
N GLU A 246 7.82 11.53 -11.57
CA GLU A 246 8.89 10.95 -10.75
C GLU A 246 10.18 11.77 -10.82
N HIS A 247 10.56 12.23 -12.01
CA HIS A 247 11.77 13.01 -12.20
C HIS A 247 11.73 14.36 -11.46
N GLU A 248 10.58 15.04 -11.46
CA GLU A 248 10.40 16.28 -10.71
C GLU A 248 10.43 16.05 -9.20
N VAL A 249 9.85 14.93 -8.72
CA VAL A 249 9.99 14.55 -7.31
C VAL A 249 11.47 14.36 -6.96
N LEU A 250 12.21 13.60 -7.76
CA LEU A 250 13.63 13.30 -7.52
C LEU A 250 14.56 14.53 -7.58
N ASN A 251 14.07 15.68 -8.04
CA ASN A 251 14.82 16.92 -8.19
C ASN A 251 14.14 18.12 -7.53
N LEU A 252 13.39 17.88 -6.45
CA LEU A 252 12.66 18.91 -5.70
C LEU A 252 13.58 19.95 -5.07
N LYS A 253 13.17 21.22 -5.14
CA LYS A 253 13.89 22.36 -4.55
C LYS A 253 12.97 23.22 -3.70
N ASN A 254 13.50 23.73 -2.60
CA ASN A 254 12.84 24.70 -1.72
C ASN A 254 11.46 24.23 -1.22
N MET A 255 11.40 23.00 -0.71
CA MET A 255 10.17 22.44 -0.15
C MET A 255 10.03 22.89 1.31
N VAL A 256 8.83 23.41 1.62
CA VAL A 256 8.52 23.97 2.93
C VAL A 256 8.10 22.88 3.89
N ILE A 257 8.50 23.00 5.15
CA ILE A 257 8.00 22.17 6.26
C ILE A 257 6.80 22.90 6.87
N PRO A 258 5.54 22.43 6.75
CA PRO A 258 4.42 23.11 7.36
C PRO A 258 4.57 23.08 8.87
N ALA A 259 4.56 24.28 9.44
CA ALA A 259 4.90 24.53 10.82
C ALA A 259 3.88 23.93 11.80
N GLU A 260 4.30 22.90 12.53
CA GLU A 260 3.97 22.72 13.96
C GLU A 260 5.22 22.43 14.80
N THR A 261 6.31 21.92 14.20
CA THR A 261 7.57 21.64 14.91
C THR A 261 8.72 22.51 14.39
N THR A 262 8.87 23.70 14.98
CA THR A 262 9.96 24.65 14.68
C THR A 262 11.35 24.23 15.20
N SER A 263 11.55 23.00 15.67
CA SER A 263 12.85 22.61 16.21
C SER A 263 13.78 22.11 15.12
N GLY A 264 14.49 23.03 14.47
CA GLY A 264 15.77 22.75 13.80
C GLY A 264 15.86 23.10 12.32
N TYR A 265 14.78 22.97 11.53
CA TYR A 265 14.80 23.18 10.08
C TYR A 265 13.57 23.95 9.56
N ALA A 266 13.77 24.72 8.49
CA ALA A 266 12.72 25.52 7.83
C ALA A 266 12.29 24.91 6.50
N ASP A 267 13.25 24.43 5.71
CA ASP A 267 13.06 23.95 4.35
C ASP A 267 13.99 22.76 4.04
N PHE A 268 13.69 22.05 2.96
CA PHE A 268 14.59 21.06 2.39
C PHE A 268 14.64 21.11 0.86
N SER A 269 15.74 20.61 0.30
CA SER A 269 15.89 20.32 -1.12
C SER A 269 16.39 18.89 -1.30
N MET A 270 15.99 18.27 -2.40
CA MET A 270 16.34 16.90 -2.74
C MET A 270 16.94 16.85 -4.14
N THR A 271 18.01 16.09 -4.32
CA THR A 271 18.62 15.93 -5.65
C THR A 271 19.05 14.49 -5.84
N TRP A 272 18.61 13.90 -6.94
CA TRP A 272 19.06 12.60 -7.38
C TRP A 272 20.23 12.75 -8.36
N ILE A 273 21.32 12.03 -8.07
CA ILE A 273 22.49 11.97 -8.93
C ILE A 273 22.55 10.54 -9.48
N ALA A 274 22.26 10.36 -10.77
CA ALA A 274 22.20 9.02 -11.38
C ALA A 274 23.49 8.20 -11.22
N SER A 275 24.65 8.85 -11.09
CA SER A 275 25.94 8.17 -10.91
C SER A 275 26.21 7.64 -9.49
N SER A 276 25.36 7.94 -8.48
CA SER A 276 25.58 7.53 -7.09
C SER A 276 24.54 6.56 -6.53
N GLU A 277 23.50 6.21 -7.30
CA GLU A 277 22.31 5.44 -6.84
C GLU A 277 21.59 6.06 -5.62
N ASN A 278 22.04 7.22 -5.16
CA ASN A 278 21.60 7.87 -3.94
C ASN A 278 20.79 9.13 -4.26
N ILE A 279 19.84 9.39 -3.38
CA ILE A 279 19.07 10.62 -3.34
C ILE A 279 19.58 11.41 -2.14
N GLU A 280 20.11 12.59 -2.42
CA GLU A 280 20.73 13.48 -1.44
C GLU A 280 19.71 14.51 -0.95
N PHE A 281 19.76 14.81 0.35
CA PHE A 281 18.91 15.78 1.03
C PHE A 281 19.78 16.91 1.60
N SER A 282 19.37 18.15 1.32
CA SER A 282 19.92 19.34 1.96
C SER A 282 18.85 19.99 2.81
N TRP A 283 19.09 20.02 4.11
CA TRP A 283 18.21 20.65 5.09
C TRP A 283 18.67 22.07 5.38
N VAL A 284 17.73 23.01 5.40
CA VAL A 284 17.99 24.41 5.74
C VAL A 284 17.60 24.63 7.19
N PRO A 285 18.56 24.89 8.11
CA PRO A 285 18.24 25.12 9.51
C PRO A 285 17.30 26.33 9.67
N THR A 286 16.37 26.25 10.62
CA THR A 286 15.67 27.46 11.08
C THR A 286 16.72 28.30 11.80
N GLU A 287 17.12 29.45 11.23
CA GLU A 287 17.90 30.41 12.01
C GLU A 287 17.13 30.67 13.32
N VAL A 288 17.81 30.49 14.45
CA VAL A 288 17.31 30.96 15.74
C VAL A 288 17.12 32.46 15.57
N ARG A 289 15.88 32.90 15.33
CA ARG A 289 15.54 34.32 15.38
C ARG A 289 15.70 34.73 16.84
N THR A 290 16.89 35.20 17.19
CA THR A 290 17.07 36.01 18.38
C THR A 290 16.26 37.28 18.17
N TYR A 291 15.12 37.38 18.87
CA TYR A 291 14.40 38.64 19.03
C TYR A 291 15.19 39.59 19.93
#